data_AF-A0A8K2A844-F1
#
_entry.id   AF-A0A8K2A844-F1
#
_cell.length_a   1.000
_cell.length_b   1.000
_cell.length_c   1.000
_cell.angle_alpha   90.00
_cell.angle_beta   90.00
_cell.angle_gamma   90.00
#
_symmetry.space_group_name_H-M   'P 1'
#
loop_
_entity.id
_entity.type
_entity.pdbx_description
1 polymer ?
#
loop_
_entity_poly.entity_id
_entity_poly.type
_entity_poly.pdbx_seq_one_letter_code
_entity_poly.pdbx_strand_id
1 'polypeptide(L)'
;MTALQRLDTVTNLQPIARDRLTLVEPEYQLIQSLPAGQVGTVLEVYPGEQPSYLVEFADLEGREYAMANLKPDEMLTLHYELLHAS
;
A
#
# COMPACT_ATOMS: atom_id res chain seq x y z
N MET A 1 -10.65 1.03 14.81
CA MET A 1 -9.43 0.80 14.00
C MET A 1 -8.37 1.73 14.54
N THR A 2 -7.17 1.22 14.85
CA THR A 2 -6.03 2.06 15.22
C THR A 2 -5.63 2.90 14.02
N ALA A 3 -5.23 4.16 14.23
CA ALA A 3 -4.72 4.98 13.14
C ALA A 3 -3.44 4.36 12.57
N LEU A 4 -3.41 4.17 11.25
CA LEU A 4 -2.23 3.69 10.53
C LEU A 4 -1.03 4.61 10.77
N GLN A 5 0.14 4.01 10.93
CA GLN A 5 1.43 4.66 11.10
C GLN A 5 2.35 4.36 9.93
N ARG A 6 3.45 5.12 9.84
CA ARG A 6 4.53 4.83 8.89
C ARG A 6 5.07 3.42 9.16
N LEU A 7 5.37 2.70 8.08
CA LEU A 7 5.82 1.30 8.06
C LEU A 7 4.75 0.24 8.41
N ASP A 8 3.49 0.65 8.64
CA ASP A 8 2.42 -0.34 8.68
C ASP A 8 2.30 -1.04 7.33
N THR A 9 2.16 -2.36 7.39
CA THR A 9 1.85 -3.16 6.20
C THR A 9 0.35 -3.14 5.97
N VAL A 10 -0.07 -2.85 4.76
CA VAL A 10 -1.47 -2.73 4.36
C VAL A 10 -1.74 -3.54 3.11
N THR A 11 -3.01 -3.85 2.89
CA THR A 11 -3.49 -4.36 1.61
C THR A 11 -4.64 -3.53 1.09
N ASN A 12 -4.69 -3.30 -0.22
CA ASN A 12 -5.80 -2.58 -0.85
C ASN A 12 -7.03 -3.49 -1.00
N LEU A 13 -8.20 -2.95 -0.68
CA LEU A 13 -9.46 -3.70 -0.73
C LEU A 13 -10.06 -3.78 -2.14
N GLN A 14 -9.68 -2.86 -3.03
CA GLN A 14 -10.17 -2.74 -4.40
C GLN A 14 -9.00 -2.55 -5.37
N PRO A 15 -9.12 -2.93 -6.65
CA PRO A 15 -8.08 -2.67 -7.63
C PRO A 15 -7.74 -1.17 -7.73
N ILE A 16 -6.45 -0.85 -7.84
CA ILE A 16 -5.97 0.53 -8.00
C ILE A 16 -5.68 0.76 -9.48
N ALA A 17 -6.44 1.65 -10.11
CA ALA A 17 -6.31 1.96 -11.53
C ALA A 17 -5.00 2.72 -11.83
N ARG A 18 -4.51 2.59 -13.07
CA ARG A 18 -3.24 3.19 -13.54
C ARG A 18 -3.08 4.68 -13.29
N ASP A 19 -4.16 5.45 -13.41
CA ASP A 19 -4.18 6.90 -13.22
C ASP A 19 -3.95 7.33 -11.77
N ARG A 20 -4.12 6.40 -10.82
CA ARG A 20 -3.82 6.58 -9.40
C ARG A 20 -2.43 6.10 -9.00
N LEU A 21 -1.69 5.45 -9.92
CA LEU A 21 -0.37 4.90 -9.67
C LEU A 21 0.73 5.85 -10.16
N THR A 22 1.65 6.17 -9.26
CA THR A 22 2.97 6.67 -9.63
C THR A 22 3.87 5.45 -9.81
N LEU A 23 4.24 5.13 -11.06
CA LEU A 23 5.16 4.03 -11.35
C LEU A 23 6.60 4.55 -11.30
N VAL A 24 7.49 3.79 -10.68
CA VAL A 24 8.87 4.22 -10.42
C VAL A 24 9.82 3.71 -11.49
N GLU A 25 9.86 2.39 -11.70
CA GLU A 25 10.82 1.77 -12.62
C GLU A 25 10.25 1.52 -14.03
N PRO A 26 11.07 1.65 -15.09
CA PRO A 26 10.64 1.48 -16.48
C PRO A 26 9.99 0.12 -16.79
N GLU A 27 10.48 -0.96 -16.21
CA GLU A 27 9.97 -2.32 -16.38
C GLU A 27 8.50 -2.49 -15.97
N TYR A 28 8.00 -1.60 -15.11
CA TYR A 28 6.63 -1.66 -14.61
C TYR A 28 5.66 -0.73 -15.35
N GLN A 29 6.13 0.06 -16.33
CA GLN A 29 5.30 1.04 -17.06
C GLN A 29 4.06 0.46 -17.74
N LEU A 30 4.06 -0.85 -18.02
CA LEU A 30 2.95 -1.56 -18.65
C LEU A 30 1.83 -1.95 -17.68
N ILE A 31 2.04 -1.86 -16.36
CA ILE A 31 1.00 -2.11 -15.35
C ILE A 31 -0.20 -1.22 -15.67
N GLN A 32 -1.39 -1.80 -15.78
CA GLN A 32 -2.65 -1.07 -16.00
C GLN A 32 -3.48 -0.91 -14.72
N SER A 33 -3.19 -1.73 -13.72
CA SER A 33 -3.81 -1.66 -12.39
C SER A 33 -3.07 -2.56 -11.41
N LEU A 34 -3.13 -2.24 -10.12
CA LEU A 34 -2.84 -3.21 -9.06
C LEU A 34 -4.12 -3.96 -8.70
N PRO A 35 -4.09 -5.30 -8.57
CA PRO A 35 -5.25 -6.07 -8.17
C PRO A 35 -5.64 -5.77 -6.72
N ALA A 36 -6.88 -6.08 -6.34
CA ALA A 36 -7.25 -6.13 -4.92
C ALA A 36 -6.41 -7.18 -4.18
N GLY A 37 -6.06 -6.90 -2.92
CA GLY A 37 -5.19 -7.77 -2.13
C GLY A 37 -3.69 -7.52 -2.35
N GLN A 38 -3.30 -6.54 -3.15
CA GLN A 38 -1.91 -6.14 -3.28
C GLN A 38 -1.41 -5.60 -1.93
N VAL A 39 -0.25 -6.09 -1.50
CA VAL A 39 0.36 -5.70 -0.23
C VAL A 39 1.33 -4.55 -0.47
N GLY A 40 1.25 -3.53 0.37
CA GLY A 40 2.13 -2.37 0.36
C GLY A 40 2.48 -1.89 1.77
N THR A 41 3.33 -0.87 1.83
CA THR A 41 3.84 -0.30 3.08
C THR A 41 3.48 1.18 3.13
N VAL A 42 3.00 1.66 4.28
CA VAL A 42 2.71 3.09 4.47
C VAL A 42 4.02 3.88 4.56
N LEU A 43 4.29 4.70 3.56
CA LEU A 43 5.48 5.55 3.50
C LEU A 43 5.25 6.91 4.17
N GLU A 44 4.07 7.51 3.94
CA GLU A 44 3.68 8.79 4.53
C GLU A 44 2.24 8.78 5.03
N VAL A 45 2.00 9.53 6.11
CA VAL A 45 0.67 9.75 6.69
C VAL A 45 0.32 11.22 6.53
N TYR A 46 -0.77 11.52 5.83
CA TYR A 46 -1.31 12.86 5.70
C TYR A 46 -2.49 13.02 6.67
N PRO A 47 -2.29 13.68 7.83
CA PRO A 47 -3.34 13.85 8.82
C PRO A 47 -4.40 14.87 8.36
N GLY A 48 -5.60 14.76 8.92
CA GLY A 48 -6.73 15.66 8.65
C GLY A 48 -8.05 15.03 9.08
N GLU A 49 -9.17 15.70 8.81
CA GLU A 49 -10.51 15.12 9.02
C GLU A 49 -10.75 13.87 8.15
N GLN A 50 -10.15 13.86 6.95
CA GLN A 50 -10.10 12.72 6.05
C GLN A 50 -8.62 12.39 5.81
N PRO A 51 -7.99 11.57 6.67
CA PRO A 51 -6.60 11.21 6.50
C PRO A 51 -6.40 10.42 5.20
N SER A 52 -5.20 10.50 4.65
CA SER A 52 -4.78 9.67 3.52
C SER A 52 -3.34 9.21 3.73
N TYR A 53 -2.95 8.19 2.97
CA TYR A 53 -1.70 7.48 3.16
C TYR A 53 -1.03 7.29 1.82
N LEU A 54 0.25 7.67 1.74
CA LEU A 54 1.08 7.26 0.62
C LEU A 54 1.55 5.83 0.90
N VAL A 55 1.19 4.92 0.02
CA VAL A 55 1.57 3.51 0.11
C VAL A 55 2.53 3.18 -1.02
N GLU A 56 3.67 2.62 -0.66
CA GLU A 56 4.62 2.03 -1.62
C GLU A 56 4.29 0.55 -1.84
N PHE A 57 4.52 0.08 -3.06
CA PHE A 57 4.40 -1.31 -3.46
C PHE A 57 5.75 -1.76 -4.02
N ALA A 58 6.29 -2.82 -3.44
CA ALA A 58 7.59 -3.37 -3.80
C ALA A 58 7.45 -4.80 -4.34
N ASP A 59 8.36 -5.17 -5.24
CA ASP A 59 8.46 -6.53 -5.76
C ASP A 59 9.10 -7.48 -4.74
N LEU A 60 9.29 -8.74 -5.13
CA LEU A 60 9.87 -9.77 -4.25
C LEU A 60 11.35 -9.54 -3.91
N GLU A 61 12.03 -8.63 -4.63
CA GLU A 61 13.40 -8.23 -4.34
C GLU A 61 13.46 -6.96 -3.46
N GLY A 62 12.30 -6.44 -3.06
CA GLY A 62 12.19 -5.20 -2.27
C GLY A 62 12.37 -3.94 -3.11
N ARG A 63 12.27 -4.01 -4.44
CA ARG A 63 12.34 -2.84 -5.30
C ARG A 63 10.96 -2.20 -5.41
N GLU A 64 10.87 -0.93 -5.08
CA GLU A 64 9.66 -0.15 -5.26
C GLU A 64 9.30 -0.05 -6.74
N TYR A 65 8.05 -0.41 -7.08
CA TYR A 65 7.57 -0.32 -8.45
C TYR A 65 6.38 0.63 -8.63
N ALA A 66 5.62 0.88 -7.57
CA ALA A 66 4.48 1.78 -7.61
C ALA A 66 4.22 2.45 -6.26
N MET A 67 3.63 3.63 -6.30
CA MET A 67 2.99 4.27 -5.15
C MET A 67 1.56 4.67 -5.46
N ALA A 68 0.72 4.71 -4.43
CA ALA A 68 -0.62 5.27 -4.50
C ALA A 68 -0.99 6.02 -3.23
N ASN A 69 -1.77 7.10 -3.37
CA ASN A 69 -2.46 7.73 -2.26
C ASN A 69 -3.80 7.02 -2.01
N LEU A 70 -3.95 6.45 -0.81
CA LEU A 70 -5.09 5.64 -0.40
C LEU A 70 -5.76 6.22 0.85
N LYS A 71 -7.08 6.10 0.92
CA LYS A 71 -7.89 6.45 2.08
C LYS A 71 -8.03 5.27 3.04
N PRO A 72 -8.38 5.51 4.32
CA PRO A 72 -8.58 4.43 5.31
C PRO A 72 -9.54 3.32 4.85
N ASP A 73 -10.60 3.67 4.14
CA ASP A 73 -11.65 2.76 3.66
C ASP A 73 -11.24 1.96 2.40
N GLU A 74 -10.09 2.29 1.80
CA GLU A 74 -9.55 1.58 0.64
C GLU A 74 -8.56 0.47 1.05
N MET A 75 -8.27 0.32 2.35
CA MET A 75 -7.20 -0.53 2.84
C MET A 75 -7.58 -1.31 4.10
N LEU A 76 -6.82 -2.38 4.34
CA LEU A 76 -6.80 -3.11 5.59
C LEU A 76 -5.36 -3.20 6.10
N THR A 77 -5.15 -2.86 7.37
CA THR A 77 -3.86 -3.09 8.05
C THR A 77 -3.64 -4.58 8.27
N LEU A 78 -2.47 -5.09 7.86
CA LEU A 78 -2.05 -6.45 8.14
C LEU A 78 -1.28 -6.48 9.45
N HIS A 79 -1.80 -7.18 10.44
CA HIS A 79 -1.11 -7.45 11.69
C HIS A 79 -0.47 -8.84 11.61
N TYR A 80 0.86 -8.88 11.58
CA TYR A 80 1.57 -10.13 11.80
C TYR A 80 1.70 -10.34 13.31
N GLU A 81 0.72 -11.00 13.92
CA GLU A 81 0.97 -11.63 15.20
C GLU A 81 1.89 -12.82 14.94
N LEU A 82 3.16 -12.69 15.34
CA LEU A 82 4.04 -13.84 15.45
C LEU A 82 3.41 -14.77 16.49
N LEU A 83 2.69 -15.78 16.03
CA LEU A 83 2.40 -16.94 16.84
C LEU A 83 3.76 -17.49 17.26
N HIS A 84 4.12 -17.31 18.53
CA HIS A 84 5.26 -18.01 19.11
C HIS A 84 5.01 -19.50 18.91
N ALA A 85 5.72 -20.11 17.96
CA ALA A 85 5.83 -21.55 17.89
C ALA A 85 6.45 -21.99 19.22
N SER A 86 5.67 -22.72 20.01
CA SER A 86 6.09 -23.28 21.29
C SER A 86 7.01 -24.48 21.08
#